data_AF-A0A1Y2CU26-F1
#
_entry.id   AF-A0A1Y2CU26-F1
#
_cell.length_a   1.000
_cell.length_b   1.000
_cell.length_c   1.000
_cell.angle_alpha   90.00
_cell.angle_beta   90.00
_cell.angle_gamma   90.00
#
_symmetry.space_group_name_H-M   'P 1'
#
loop_
_entity.id
_entity.type
_entity.pdbx_description
1 polymer ?
#
loop_
_entity_poly.entity_id
_entity_poly.type
_entity_poly.pdbx_seq_one_letter_code
_entity_poly.pdbx_strand_id
1 'polypeptide(L)'
;MEIPIAATQLFERLVFLEQSVHDLTQKVKRLREEEEAEHHLRNHTFVTSLPLTANHARSNLQESNGFNLISQRARMQSLVTPHESNVQIPSNIEIHERLLPLHAPLLTPPTPATPPTSRTVPCFMFQNSTCRVKSPSTCEFTHACLLCFSPLHALNACPDLTHDARRYCLFFQRDKKWCRAKRCPRRHVCVRCGSNKHGRLQCDDIDRLFDPSDVEQVVDEVVEKEEGEI
;
A
#
# COMPACT_ATOMS: atom_id res chain seq x y z
N MET A 1 -40.08 28.92 11.29
CA MET A 1 -39.77 27.61 10.67
C MET A 1 -38.32 27.32 11.01
N GLU A 2 -38.09 26.39 11.93
CA GLU A 2 -36.74 25.95 12.27
C GLU A 2 -36.36 24.80 11.33
N ILE A 3 -35.28 24.97 10.57
CA ILE A 3 -34.73 23.87 9.75
C ILE A 3 -34.09 22.89 10.74
N PRO A 4 -34.46 21.60 10.75
CA PRO A 4 -33.91 20.63 11.67
C PRO A 4 -32.40 20.53 11.47
N ILE A 5 -31.63 20.58 12.56
CA ILE A 5 -30.15 20.52 12.59
C ILE A 5 -29.59 19.37 11.73
N ALA A 6 -30.33 18.25 11.65
CA ALA A 6 -29.98 17.11 10.81
C ALA A 6 -29.93 17.44 9.30
N ALA A 7 -30.76 18.35 8.80
CA ALA A 7 -30.77 18.75 7.40
C ALA A 7 -29.52 19.55 7.02
N THR A 8 -29.04 20.43 7.92
CA THR A 8 -27.81 21.21 7.71
C THR A 8 -26.58 20.29 7.64
N GLN A 9 -26.47 19.32 8.55
CA GLN A 9 -25.35 18.36 8.55
C GLN A 9 -25.33 17.48 7.29
N LEU A 10 -26.50 17.09 6.77
CA LEU A 10 -26.59 16.34 5.52
C LEU A 10 -26.16 17.20 4.32
N PHE A 11 -26.54 18.48 4.31
CA PHE A 11 -26.14 19.40 3.26
C PHE A 11 -24.62 19.62 3.24
N GLU A 12 -23.99 19.86 4.39
CA GLU A 12 -22.53 20.02 4.50
C GLU A 12 -21.78 18.77 4.00
N ARG A 13 -22.28 17.57 4.33
CA ARG A 13 -21.72 16.31 3.83
C ARG A 13 -21.85 16.16 2.32
N LEU A 14 -22.97 16.59 1.74
CA LEU A 14 -23.17 16.56 0.29
C LEU A 14 -22.20 17.50 -0.43
N VAL A 15 -22.06 18.73 0.06
CA VAL A 15 -21.10 19.71 -0.50
C VAL A 15 -19.67 19.18 -0.42
N PHE A 16 -19.28 18.58 0.71
CA PHE A 16 -17.96 17.97 0.85
C PHE A 16 -17.72 16.80 -0.12
N LEU A 17 -18.74 15.95 -0.33
CA LEU A 17 -18.66 14.85 -1.29
C LEU A 17 -18.55 15.35 -2.73
N GLU A 18 -19.31 16.38 -3.11
CA GLU A 18 -19.22 17.00 -4.43
C GLU A 18 -17.82 17.57 -4.69
N GLN A 19 -17.25 18.27 -3.72
CA GLN A 19 -15.89 18.79 -3.81
C GLN A 19 -14.86 17.64 -3.93
N SER A 20 -15.00 16.60 -3.12
CA SER A 20 -14.11 15.43 -3.17
C SER A 20 -14.15 14.71 -4.52
N VAL A 21 -15.36 14.57 -5.11
CA VAL A 21 -15.53 13.98 -6.45
C VAL A 21 -14.91 14.87 -7.53
N HIS A 22 -15.07 16.19 -7.42
CA HIS A 22 -14.44 17.15 -8.32
C HIS A 22 -12.90 17.04 -8.29
N ASP A 23 -12.31 17.03 -7.10
CA ASP A 23 -10.86 16.94 -6.90
C ASP A 23 -10.29 15.61 -7.44
N LEU A 24 -11.01 14.50 -7.19
CA LEU A 24 -10.62 13.19 -7.71
C LEU A 24 -10.69 13.15 -9.25
N THR A 25 -11.70 13.79 -9.83
CA THR A 25 -11.86 13.90 -11.29
C THR A 25 -10.71 14.67 -11.91
N GLN A 26 -10.30 15.80 -11.31
CA GLN A 26 -9.14 16.57 -11.76
C GLN A 26 -7.84 15.77 -11.63
N LYS A 27 -7.69 15.00 -10.54
CA LYS A 27 -6.51 14.14 -10.35
C LYS A 27 -6.41 13.05 -11.41
N VAL A 28 -7.52 12.38 -11.74
CA VAL A 28 -7.56 11.36 -12.81
C VAL A 28 -7.22 11.98 -14.16
N LYS A 29 -7.71 13.20 -14.44
CA LYS A 29 -7.39 13.91 -15.69
C LYS A 29 -5.89 14.17 -15.82
N ARG A 30 -5.24 14.69 -14.77
CA ARG A 30 -3.78 14.94 -14.76
C ARG A 30 -2.96 13.67 -14.98
N LEU A 31 -3.33 12.56 -14.33
CA LEU A 31 -2.63 11.29 -14.50
C LEU A 31 -2.74 10.74 -15.92
N ARG A 32 -3.88 10.96 -16.60
CA ARG A 32 -4.03 10.61 -18.03
C ARG A 32 -3.14 11.44 -18.93
N GLU A 33 -3.09 12.75 -18.71
CA GLU A 33 -2.22 13.66 -19.47
C GLU A 33 -0.74 13.31 -19.29
N GLU A 34 -0.33 12.90 -18.09
CA GLU A 34 1.02 12.41 -17.79
C GLU A 34 1.32 11.08 -18.49
N GLU A 35 0.41 10.11 -18.47
CA GLU A 35 0.56 8.82 -19.18
C GLU A 35 0.65 9.02 -20.70
N GLU A 36 -0.15 9.93 -21.27
CA GLU A 36 -0.08 10.29 -22.69
C GLU A 36 1.26 10.96 -23.04
N ALA A 37 1.75 11.87 -22.20
CA ALA A 37 3.06 12.51 -22.38
C ALA A 37 4.21 11.49 -22.33
N GLU A 38 4.20 10.55 -21.39
CA GLU A 38 5.17 9.47 -21.34
C GLU A 38 5.12 8.55 -22.56
N HIS A 39 3.92 8.25 -23.07
CA HIS A 39 3.75 7.45 -24.27
C HIS A 39 4.32 8.17 -25.51
N HIS A 40 4.11 9.49 -25.63
CA HIS A 40 4.73 10.29 -26.67
C HIS A 40 6.27 10.30 -26.58
N LEU A 41 6.83 10.42 -25.37
CA LEU A 41 8.28 10.38 -25.16
C LEU A 41 8.89 9.02 -25.55
N ARG A 42 8.23 7.91 -25.19
CA ARG A 42 8.66 6.56 -25.58
C ARG A 42 8.71 6.38 -27.09
N ASN A 43 7.69 6.85 -27.80
CA ASN A 43 7.62 6.74 -29.26
C ASN A 43 8.66 7.63 -29.96
N HIS A 44 8.94 8.83 -29.44
CA HIS A 44 9.94 9.72 -30.02
C HIS A 44 11.38 9.19 -29.82
N THR A 45 11.65 8.55 -28.67
CA THR A 45 13.00 8.01 -28.37
C THR A 45 13.38 6.88 -29.35
N PHE A 46 12.42 6.12 -29.86
CA PHE A 46 12.66 4.99 -30.77
C PHE A 46 13.04 5.40 -32.19
N VAL A 47 12.68 6.61 -32.64
CA VAL A 47 12.94 7.08 -34.01
C VAL A 47 14.33 7.70 -34.18
N THR A 48 14.94 8.19 -33.09
CA THR A 48 16.27 8.83 -33.12
C THR A 48 17.47 7.86 -33.06
N SER A 49 17.22 6.54 -32.95
CA SER A 49 18.27 5.52 -32.90
C SER A 49 18.22 4.58 -34.12
N LEU A 50 18.19 5.14 -35.33
CA LEU A 50 18.59 4.38 -36.53
C LEU A 50 20.11 4.50 -36.72
N PRO A 51 20.87 3.39 -36.66
CA PRO A 51 22.28 3.41 -37.01
C PRO A 51 22.42 3.64 -38.52
N LEU A 52 23.13 4.71 -38.90
CA LEU A 52 23.70 4.84 -40.23
C LEU A 52 24.66 3.65 -40.44
N THR A 53 24.21 2.67 -41.23
CA THR A 53 25.05 1.57 -41.71
C THR A 53 26.04 2.10 -42.74
N ALA A 54 27.17 2.62 -42.26
CA ALA A 54 28.36 2.83 -43.08
C ALA A 54 29.21 1.55 -43.05
N ASN A 55 29.19 0.84 -44.18
CA ASN A 55 30.15 -0.20 -44.53
C ASN A 55 31.59 0.23 -44.22
N HIS A 56 32.32 -0.51 -43.38
CA HIS A 56 33.75 -0.77 -43.63
C HIS A 56 34.29 -2.00 -42.86
N ALA A 57 34.69 -2.98 -43.68
CA ALA A 57 35.85 -3.85 -43.59
C ALA A 57 36.47 -4.21 -42.22
N ARG A 58 36.48 -5.53 -41.96
CA ARG A 58 37.58 -6.36 -41.44
C ARG A 58 38.78 -5.62 -40.82
N SER A 59 39.07 -5.90 -39.55
CA SER A 59 40.38 -6.39 -39.12
C SER A 59 40.32 -7.01 -37.72
N ASN A 60 41.16 -8.03 -37.56
CA ASN A 60 41.42 -8.84 -36.38
C ASN A 60 42.08 -8.04 -35.24
N LEU A 61 42.12 -8.74 -34.10
CA LEU A 61 43.05 -8.66 -32.96
C LEU A 61 42.64 -7.86 -31.71
N GLN A 62 42.85 -8.58 -30.61
CA GLN A 62 43.39 -8.16 -29.32
C GLN A 62 42.45 -7.80 -28.17
N GLU A 63 42.59 -8.64 -27.14
CA GLU A 63 42.28 -8.46 -25.74
C GLU A 63 42.64 -7.06 -25.22
N SER A 64 41.76 -6.49 -24.40
CA SER A 64 42.18 -5.81 -23.17
C SER A 64 41.00 -5.61 -22.22
N ASN A 65 41.27 -5.94 -20.95
CA ASN A 65 40.50 -5.52 -19.79
C ASN A 65 40.39 -4.00 -19.74
N GLY A 66 39.20 -3.48 -19.41
CA GLY A 66 38.99 -2.05 -19.28
C GLY A 66 37.72 -1.72 -18.51
N PHE A 67 37.91 -1.37 -17.25
CA PHE A 67 36.96 -0.74 -16.33
C PHE A 67 36.21 0.48 -16.91
N ASN A 68 35.10 0.81 -16.25
CA ASN A 68 34.32 2.06 -16.25
C ASN A 68 33.15 2.17 -17.25
N LEU A 69 31.94 1.93 -16.73
CA LEU A 69 30.74 2.65 -17.18
C LEU A 69 29.99 3.19 -15.94
N ILE A 70 30.56 4.24 -15.37
CA ILE A 70 29.83 5.21 -14.52
C ILE A 70 29.35 6.34 -15.45
N SER A 71 28.18 6.88 -15.13
CA SER A 71 27.66 8.19 -15.55
C SER A 71 26.84 8.28 -16.84
N GLN A 72 25.54 8.00 -16.72
CA GLN A 72 24.51 8.89 -17.24
C GLN A 72 23.39 9.06 -16.20
N ARG A 73 23.64 9.94 -15.22
CA ARG A 73 22.61 10.48 -14.32
C ARG A 73 22.26 11.87 -14.85
N ALA A 74 21.35 11.92 -15.81
CA ALA A 74 20.82 13.17 -16.31
C ALA A 74 19.79 13.73 -15.30
N ARG A 75 20.05 14.97 -14.92
CA ARG A 75 19.29 15.81 -14.00
C ARG A 75 17.85 16.01 -14.48
N MET A 76 16.88 15.71 -13.62
CA MET A 76 15.59 16.40 -13.61
C MET A 76 15.39 16.96 -12.20
N GLN A 77 15.80 18.20 -12.02
CA GLN A 77 15.40 19.01 -10.88
C GLN A 77 13.96 19.47 -11.15
N SER A 78 13.00 18.85 -10.49
CA SER A 78 11.62 19.32 -10.44
C SER A 78 11.51 20.35 -9.32
N LEU A 79 11.13 21.58 -9.68
CA LEU A 79 10.80 22.65 -8.75
C LEU A 79 9.54 22.28 -7.96
N VAL A 80 9.73 21.81 -6.72
CA VAL A 80 8.65 21.68 -5.75
C VAL A 80 8.61 22.97 -4.93
N THR A 81 7.62 23.81 -5.19
CA THR A 81 7.27 24.95 -4.34
C THR A 81 6.53 24.44 -3.11
N PRO A 82 6.98 24.73 -1.87
CA PRO A 82 6.21 24.44 -0.68
C PRO A 82 5.01 25.40 -0.60
N HIS A 83 3.80 24.85 -0.64
CA HIS A 83 2.58 25.60 -0.36
C HIS A 83 2.29 25.47 1.14
N GLU A 84 2.62 26.51 1.91
CA GLU A 84 2.23 26.62 3.31
C GLU A 84 0.71 26.79 3.40
N SER A 85 0.01 25.74 3.80
CA SER A 85 -1.39 25.82 4.22
C SER A 85 -1.44 26.06 5.73
N ASN A 86 -1.53 27.33 6.10
CA ASN A 86 -1.79 27.83 7.44
C ASN A 86 -3.25 27.52 7.83
N VAL A 87 -3.47 26.40 8.52
CA VAL A 87 -4.78 26.04 9.07
C VAL A 87 -4.83 26.49 10.54
N GLN A 88 -5.46 27.64 10.78
CA GLN A 88 -5.84 28.07 12.12
C GLN A 88 -6.96 27.16 12.64
N ILE A 89 -6.65 26.41 13.70
CA ILE A 89 -7.63 25.63 14.47
C ILE A 89 -8.24 26.56 15.52
N PRO A 90 -9.55 26.86 15.49
CA PRO A 90 -10.19 27.59 16.58
C PRO A 90 -10.33 26.69 17.81
N SER A 91 -9.58 27.03 18.86
CA SER A 91 -9.70 26.46 20.21
C SER A 91 -10.86 27.13 20.95
N ASN A 92 -12.07 26.57 20.88
CA ASN A 92 -13.06 26.78 21.94
C ASN A 92 -14.18 25.72 21.90
N ILE A 93 -14.07 24.68 22.74
CA ILE A 93 -15.21 23.84 23.08
C ILE A 93 -15.36 23.92 24.60
N GLU A 94 -16.27 24.78 25.02
CA GLU A 94 -16.78 24.84 26.39
C GLU A 94 -17.47 23.51 26.72
N ILE A 95 -16.89 22.80 27.68
CA ILE A 95 -17.48 21.59 28.26
C ILE A 95 -18.57 22.04 29.23
N HIS A 96 -19.81 22.10 28.75
CA HIS A 96 -20.98 22.20 29.63
C HIS A 96 -21.29 20.83 30.24
N GLU A 97 -20.81 20.61 31.46
CA GLU A 97 -21.29 19.54 32.34
C GLU A 97 -22.77 19.78 32.67
N ARG A 98 -23.66 19.09 31.95
CA ARG A 98 -25.06 18.94 32.35
C ARG A 98 -25.24 17.56 32.97
N LEU A 99 -25.31 17.56 34.30
CA LEU A 99 -25.77 16.45 35.14
C LEU A 99 -27.16 16.00 34.68
N LEU A 100 -27.25 14.78 34.12
CA LEU A 100 -28.51 14.10 33.87
C LEU A 100 -28.81 13.10 35.01
N PRO A 101 -30.09 12.94 35.40
CA PRO A 101 -30.49 12.02 36.46
C PRO A 101 -30.28 10.55 36.08
N LEU A 102 -29.77 9.79 37.05
CA LEU A 102 -29.55 8.35 37.00
C LEU A 102 -30.91 7.62 36.99
N HIS A 103 -31.45 7.33 35.80
CA HIS A 103 -32.56 6.39 35.67
C HIS A 103 -32.01 4.97 35.46
N ALA A 104 -32.41 4.07 36.35
CA ALA A 104 -32.02 2.67 36.37
C ALA A 104 -32.28 1.98 35.01
N PRO A 105 -31.32 1.21 34.47
CA PRO A 105 -31.53 0.48 33.23
C PRO A 105 -32.49 -0.69 33.47
N LEU A 106 -33.62 -0.67 32.76
CA LEU A 106 -34.47 -1.84 32.54
C LEU A 106 -33.60 -2.97 31.96
N LEU A 107 -33.66 -4.14 32.61
CA LEU A 107 -33.04 -5.38 32.16
C LEU A 107 -33.50 -5.70 30.72
N THR A 108 -32.65 -5.41 29.75
CA THR A 108 -32.85 -5.85 28.37
C THR A 108 -32.74 -7.38 28.32
N PRO A 109 -33.61 -8.08 27.58
CA PRO A 109 -33.51 -9.52 27.39
C PRO A 109 -32.13 -9.89 26.81
N PRO A 110 -31.56 -11.05 27.16
CA PRO A 110 -30.26 -11.46 26.69
C PRO A 110 -30.26 -11.49 25.16
N THR A 111 -29.52 -10.56 24.56
CA THR A 111 -29.22 -10.53 23.14
C THR A 111 -28.71 -11.91 22.73
N PRO A 112 -29.27 -12.57 21.69
CA PRO A 112 -28.79 -13.86 21.26
C PRO A 112 -27.29 -13.77 21.01
N ALA A 113 -26.54 -14.65 21.69
CA ALA A 113 -25.08 -14.67 21.65
C ALA A 113 -24.61 -14.54 20.20
N THR A 114 -23.95 -13.42 19.91
CA THR A 114 -23.30 -13.18 18.62
C THR A 114 -22.43 -14.41 18.36
N PRO A 115 -22.63 -15.16 17.26
CA PRO A 115 -21.80 -16.32 16.97
C PRO A 115 -20.33 -15.87 16.98
N PRO A 116 -19.42 -16.66 17.56
CA PRO A 116 -18.04 -16.25 17.78
C PRO A 116 -17.46 -15.74 16.46
N THR A 117 -17.04 -14.48 16.47
CA THR A 117 -16.39 -13.74 15.38
C THR A 117 -14.97 -14.26 15.12
N SER A 118 -14.78 -15.59 15.04
CA SER A 118 -13.48 -16.21 14.79
C SER A 118 -13.12 -16.21 13.29
N ARG A 119 -13.40 -15.09 12.59
CA ARG A 119 -12.83 -14.82 11.26
C ARG A 119 -11.38 -14.34 11.42
N THR A 120 -10.54 -15.15 12.05
CA THR A 120 -9.10 -14.89 12.17
C THR A 120 -8.31 -15.65 11.11
N VAL A 121 -8.91 -16.69 10.51
CA VAL A 121 -8.24 -17.51 9.50
C VAL A 121 -8.40 -16.90 8.11
N PRO A 122 -7.30 -16.57 7.41
CA PRO A 122 -7.36 -15.96 6.09
C PRO A 122 -7.83 -16.96 5.03
N CYS A 123 -8.58 -16.44 4.06
CA CYS A 123 -9.07 -17.20 2.93
C CYS A 123 -7.94 -17.44 1.92
N PHE A 124 -7.37 -18.65 1.91
CA PHE A 124 -6.30 -18.99 0.95
C PHE A 124 -6.77 -18.99 -0.52
N MET A 125 -8.07 -19.24 -0.76
CA MET A 125 -8.64 -19.06 -2.10
C MET A 125 -8.64 -17.59 -2.51
N PHE A 126 -8.91 -16.66 -1.59
CA PHE A 126 -8.79 -15.23 -1.85
C PHE A 126 -7.33 -14.86 -2.15
N GLN A 127 -6.35 -15.35 -1.37
CA GLN A 127 -4.93 -15.09 -1.62
C GLN A 127 -4.43 -15.50 -3.02
N ASN A 128 -5.10 -16.47 -3.65
CA ASN A 128 -4.81 -16.95 -4.99
C ASN A 128 -5.68 -16.31 -6.08
N SER A 129 -6.55 -15.35 -5.73
CA SER A 129 -7.57 -14.79 -6.64
C SER A 129 -8.55 -15.83 -7.20
N THR A 130 -8.80 -16.93 -6.47
CA THR A 130 -9.71 -18.02 -6.88
C THR A 130 -10.95 -18.14 -6.00
N CYS A 131 -11.13 -17.27 -4.99
CA CYS A 131 -12.35 -17.26 -4.19
C CYS A 131 -13.52 -16.77 -5.04
N ARG A 132 -14.62 -17.55 -5.08
CA ARG A 132 -15.84 -17.23 -5.85
C ARG A 132 -16.93 -16.57 -5.01
N VAL A 133 -16.67 -16.33 -3.72
CA VAL A 133 -17.64 -15.70 -2.83
C VAL A 133 -17.78 -14.22 -3.22
N LYS A 134 -18.99 -13.81 -3.61
CA LYS A 134 -19.27 -12.46 -4.13
C LYS A 134 -19.05 -11.36 -3.08
N SER A 135 -19.32 -11.65 -1.82
CA SER A 135 -19.14 -10.70 -0.71
C SER A 135 -18.13 -11.23 0.30
N PRO A 136 -17.13 -10.43 0.72
CA PRO A 136 -16.26 -10.78 1.83
C PRO A 136 -17.03 -11.13 3.11
N SER A 137 -18.20 -10.51 3.32
CA SER A 137 -19.04 -10.76 4.49
C SER A 137 -19.68 -12.15 4.50
N THR A 138 -19.81 -12.83 3.36
CA THR A 138 -20.38 -14.18 3.28
C THR A 138 -19.31 -15.28 3.19
N CYS A 139 -18.03 -14.93 3.14
CA CYS A 139 -16.96 -15.91 3.24
C CYS A 139 -16.79 -16.35 4.70
N GLU A 140 -16.64 -17.66 4.92
CA GLU A 140 -16.30 -18.23 6.23
C GLU A 140 -14.91 -17.78 6.71
N PHE A 141 -14.03 -17.43 5.77
CA PHE A 141 -12.65 -17.02 6.00
C PHE A 141 -12.44 -15.53 5.70
N THR A 142 -11.38 -14.95 6.26
CA THR A 142 -11.08 -13.52 6.12
C THR A 142 -10.46 -13.21 4.77
N HIS A 143 -11.07 -12.28 4.03
CA HIS A 143 -10.48 -11.69 2.82
C HIS A 143 -9.60 -10.52 3.23
N ALA A 144 -8.31 -10.78 3.45
CA ALA A 144 -7.30 -9.78 3.73
C ALA A 144 -5.96 -10.24 3.18
N CYS A 145 -5.22 -9.39 2.48
CA CYS A 145 -3.89 -9.68 1.95
C CYS A 145 -2.95 -10.17 3.07
N LEU A 146 -2.22 -11.26 2.85
CA LEU A 146 -1.31 -11.80 3.89
C LEU A 146 -0.11 -10.90 4.22
N LEU A 147 0.21 -9.96 3.33
CA LEU A 147 1.32 -9.04 3.51
C LEU A 147 0.87 -7.75 4.23
N CYS A 148 0.02 -6.95 3.59
CA CYS A 148 -0.40 -5.64 4.08
C CYS A 148 -1.78 -5.62 4.75
N PHE A 149 -2.44 -6.77 4.90
CA PHE A 149 -3.78 -6.91 5.51
C PHE A 149 -4.93 -6.16 4.82
N SER A 150 -4.69 -5.56 3.64
CA SER A 150 -5.75 -4.92 2.88
C SER A 150 -6.84 -5.92 2.46
N PRO A 151 -8.14 -5.60 2.63
CA PRO A 151 -9.23 -6.43 2.14
C PRO A 151 -9.50 -6.28 0.64
N LEU A 152 -8.83 -5.31 -0.01
CA LEU A 152 -9.12 -4.91 -1.39
C LEU A 152 -8.44 -5.81 -2.42
N HIS A 153 -7.34 -6.46 -2.05
CA HIS A 153 -6.55 -7.27 -2.97
C HIS A 153 -6.00 -8.53 -2.30
N ALA A 154 -5.72 -9.52 -3.12
CA ALA A 154 -5.06 -10.76 -2.74
C ALA A 154 -3.53 -10.59 -2.71
N LEU A 155 -2.82 -11.51 -2.06
CA LEU A 155 -1.35 -11.46 -1.99
C LEU A 155 -0.67 -11.36 -3.37
N ASN A 156 -1.20 -12.05 -4.38
CA ASN A 156 -0.67 -12.02 -5.75
C ASN A 156 -0.89 -10.69 -6.49
N ALA A 157 -1.68 -9.78 -5.93
CA ALA A 157 -1.99 -8.45 -6.45
C ALA A 157 -1.63 -7.34 -5.47
N CYS A 158 -0.81 -7.64 -4.47
CA CYS A 158 -0.41 -6.66 -3.45
C CYS A 158 0.61 -5.67 -4.03
N PRO A 159 0.42 -4.35 -3.86
CA PRO A 159 1.34 -3.34 -4.37
C PRO A 159 2.64 -3.26 -3.57
N ASP A 160 2.58 -3.51 -2.25
CA ASP A 160 3.74 -3.46 -1.34
C ASP A 160 4.68 -4.67 -1.52
N LEU A 161 4.32 -5.53 -2.44
CA LEU A 161 5.00 -6.76 -2.70
C LEU A 161 6.20 -6.48 -3.61
N THR A 162 7.32 -6.11 -2.97
CA THR A 162 8.61 -5.81 -3.62
C THR A 162 9.22 -6.99 -4.41
N HIS A 163 8.65 -8.19 -4.28
CA HIS A 163 9.07 -9.40 -4.98
C HIS A 163 7.87 -10.19 -5.52
N ASP A 164 7.96 -10.72 -6.74
CA ASP A 164 6.89 -11.51 -7.37
C ASP A 164 6.24 -12.55 -6.43
N ALA A 165 4.97 -12.35 -6.06
CA ALA A 165 4.24 -13.11 -5.03
C ALA A 165 4.08 -14.57 -5.43
N ARG A 166 4.14 -14.81 -6.74
CA ARG A 166 4.13 -16.13 -7.35
C ARG A 166 5.30 -16.97 -6.85
N ARG A 167 6.36 -16.33 -6.34
CA ARG A 167 7.51 -16.98 -5.72
C ARG A 167 7.23 -17.52 -4.33
N TYR A 168 6.16 -17.14 -3.61
CA TYR A 168 5.91 -17.64 -2.26
C TYR A 168 4.92 -18.81 -2.25
N CYS A 169 5.25 -19.85 -1.49
CA CYS A 169 4.36 -21.00 -1.31
C CYS A 169 3.25 -20.65 -0.33
N LEU A 170 2.01 -20.50 -0.82
CA LEU A 170 0.85 -20.20 0.03
C LEU A 170 0.57 -21.31 1.05
N PHE A 171 0.81 -22.57 0.70
CA PHE A 171 0.67 -23.68 1.64
C PHE A 171 1.66 -23.55 2.80
N PHE A 172 2.89 -23.13 2.52
CA PHE A 172 3.87 -22.82 3.57
C PHE A 172 3.43 -21.61 4.41
N GLN A 173 2.84 -20.56 3.80
CA GLN A 173 2.35 -19.39 4.56
C GLN A 173 1.24 -19.75 5.55
N ARG A 174 0.45 -20.79 5.24
CA ARG A 174 -0.54 -21.34 6.17
C ARG A 174 0.14 -22.01 7.36
N ASP A 175 1.05 -22.94 7.07
CA ASP A 175 1.76 -23.74 8.05
C ASP A 175 2.91 -24.45 7.31
N LYS A 176 4.09 -24.49 7.92
CA LYS A 176 5.23 -25.22 7.38
C LYS A 176 4.90 -26.69 7.04
N LYS A 177 3.99 -27.32 7.78
CA LYS A 177 3.59 -28.73 7.56
C LYS A 177 2.61 -28.93 6.40
N TRP A 178 2.03 -27.87 5.86
CA TRP A 178 1.00 -27.96 4.82
C TRP A 178 1.57 -28.19 3.42
N CYS A 179 2.74 -27.63 3.11
CA CYS A 179 3.40 -27.95 1.85
C CYS A 179 4.09 -29.31 1.93
N ARG A 180 3.49 -30.33 1.29
CA ARG A 180 4.03 -31.70 1.24
C ARG A 180 4.98 -31.96 0.06
N ALA A 181 5.18 -30.97 -0.81
CA ALA A 181 6.04 -31.13 -1.97
C ALA A 181 7.52 -31.20 -1.53
N LYS A 182 8.20 -32.32 -1.84
CA LYS A 182 9.64 -32.47 -1.56
C LYS A 182 10.49 -31.41 -2.24
N ARG A 183 10.07 -30.97 -3.44
CA ARG A 183 10.67 -29.86 -4.20
C ARG A 183 9.56 -28.89 -4.58
N CYS A 184 9.24 -27.95 -3.68
CA CYS A 184 8.31 -26.88 -4.02
C CYS A 184 9.01 -25.89 -4.97
N PRO A 185 8.42 -25.52 -6.12
CA PRO A 185 9.00 -24.52 -7.01
C PRO A 185 8.92 -23.09 -6.41
N ARG A 186 8.19 -22.93 -5.30
CA ARG A 186 8.01 -21.67 -4.60
C ARG A 186 8.84 -21.63 -3.32
N ARG A 187 9.29 -20.45 -2.94
CA ARG A 187 10.06 -20.14 -1.72
C ARG A 187 9.22 -20.46 -0.47
N HIS A 188 9.86 -21.14 0.48
CA HIS A 188 9.36 -21.47 1.81
C HIS A 188 9.98 -20.52 2.84
N VAL A 189 9.56 -19.26 2.78
CA VAL A 189 9.95 -18.20 3.72
C VAL A 189 8.71 -17.41 4.12
N CYS A 190 8.60 -17.02 5.38
CA CYS A 190 7.52 -16.18 5.88
C CYS A 190 7.53 -14.86 5.12
N VAL A 191 6.38 -14.48 4.56
CA VAL A 191 6.27 -13.20 3.80
C VAL A 191 6.45 -11.96 4.68
N ARG A 192 6.33 -12.10 6.01
CA ARG A 192 6.48 -11.00 6.96
C ARG A 192 7.93 -10.81 7.41
N CYS A 193 8.54 -11.84 8.00
CA CYS A 193 9.86 -11.75 8.63
C CYS A 193 10.98 -12.44 7.84
N GLY A 194 10.67 -13.05 6.69
CA GLY A 194 11.66 -13.78 5.87
C GLY A 194 12.13 -15.13 6.42
N SER A 195 11.67 -15.55 7.61
CA SER A 195 12.06 -16.82 8.24
C SER A 195 11.61 -18.05 7.45
N ASN A 196 12.47 -19.06 7.32
CA ASN A 196 12.11 -20.37 6.75
C ASN A 196 11.58 -21.38 7.78
N LYS A 197 11.43 -20.96 9.05
CA LYS A 197 11.02 -21.85 10.15
C LYS A 197 9.51 -22.01 10.26
N HIS A 198 8.74 -20.99 9.85
CA HIS A 198 7.30 -20.92 10.03
C HIS A 198 6.61 -20.21 8.85
N GLY A 199 5.30 -20.44 8.72
CA GLY A 199 4.44 -19.68 7.82
C GLY A 199 3.93 -18.37 8.44
N ARG A 200 3.34 -17.50 7.63
CA ARG A 200 2.74 -16.22 8.07
C ARG A 200 1.79 -16.35 9.28
N LEU A 201 0.98 -17.41 9.34
CA LEU A 201 0.01 -17.63 10.42
C LEU A 201 0.64 -18.00 11.76
N GLN A 202 1.89 -18.45 11.74
CA GLN A 202 2.67 -18.83 12.92
C GLN A 202 3.75 -17.78 13.22
N CYS A 203 3.65 -16.61 12.59
CA CYS A 203 4.63 -15.54 12.72
C CYS A 203 4.21 -14.65 13.88
N ASP A 204 4.85 -14.84 15.04
CA ASP A 204 4.57 -14.12 16.28
C ASP A 204 5.06 -12.66 16.28
N ASP A 205 5.73 -12.20 15.22
CA ASP A 205 6.10 -10.78 15.04
C ASP A 205 4.88 -9.87 14.79
N ILE A 206 3.68 -10.24 15.26
CA ILE A 206 2.44 -9.47 15.10
C ILE A 206 2.57 -8.06 15.64
N ASP A 207 3.34 -7.89 16.71
CA ASP A 207 3.40 -6.63 17.45
C ASP A 207 4.59 -5.74 17.07
N ARG A 208 5.47 -6.17 16.15
CA ARG A 208 6.71 -5.42 15.80
C ARG A 208 6.67 -4.63 14.49
N LEU A 209 5.52 -4.55 13.79
CA LEU A 209 5.42 -3.79 12.54
C LEU A 209 4.89 -2.37 12.69
N PHE A 210 4.64 -1.92 13.91
CA PHE A 210 4.36 -0.52 14.24
C PHE A 210 4.99 -0.21 15.60
N ASP A 211 6.33 -0.22 15.67
CA ASP A 211 6.98 0.56 16.71
C ASP A 211 7.16 1.98 16.16
N PRO A 212 6.34 2.97 16.58
CA PRO A 212 6.48 4.35 16.12
C PRO A 212 7.87 4.93 16.39
N SER A 213 8.67 4.32 17.27
CA SER A 213 10.07 4.67 17.56
C SER A 213 11.00 4.48 16.36
N ASP A 214 10.71 3.51 15.47
CA ASP A 214 11.53 3.26 14.26
C ASP A 214 11.32 4.33 13.17
N VAL A 215 10.27 5.15 13.27
CA VAL A 215 10.01 6.27 12.34
C VAL A 215 10.79 7.51 12.74
N GLU A 216 10.99 7.78 14.04
CA GLU A 216 11.80 8.91 14.50
C GLU A 216 13.29 8.73 14.19
N GLN A 217 13.79 7.49 14.22
CA GLN A 217 15.23 7.22 14.03
C GLN A 217 15.73 7.45 12.59
N VAL A 218 14.84 7.48 11.60
CA VAL A 218 15.21 7.77 10.19
C VAL A 218 15.28 9.28 9.92
N VAL A 219 14.66 10.11 10.77
CA VAL A 219 14.67 11.57 10.59
C VAL A 219 15.99 12.17 11.07
N ASP A 220 16.55 11.66 12.16
CA ASP A 220 17.81 12.19 12.71
C ASP A 220 19.05 11.86 11.85
N GLU A 221 19.06 10.71 11.16
CA GLU A 221 20.21 10.30 10.33
C GLU A 221 20.30 11.06 8.99
N VAL A 222 19.22 11.76 8.59
CA VAL A 222 19.20 12.62 7.39
C VAL A 222 19.65 14.05 7.72
N VAL A 223 19.42 14.52 8.96
CA VAL A 223 19.80 15.88 9.37
C VAL A 223 21.32 16.00 9.56
N GLU A 224 22.01 14.99 10.09
CA GLU A 224 23.48 15.06 10.27
C GLU A 224 24.29 14.98 8.97
N LYS A 225 23.68 14.63 7.82
CA LYS A 225 24.38 14.57 6.53
C LYS A 225 24.34 15.87 5.72
N GLU A 226 23.51 16.84 6.08
CA GLU A 226 23.45 18.13 5.37
C GLU A 226 24.33 19.23 6.00
N GLU A 227 24.84 19.05 7.21
CA GLU A 227 25.69 20.08 7.87
C GLU A 227 27.22 19.92 7.61
N GLY A 228 27.63 18.93 6.81
CA GLY A 228 29.04 18.57 6.61
C GLY A 228 29.70 19.05 5.31
N GLU A 229 28.97 19.69 4.39
CA GLU A 229 29.52 20.21 3.12
C GLU A 229 29.17 21.70 2.96
N ILE A 230 29.90 22.57 3.67
CA ILE A 230 30.06 23.99 3.34
C ILE A 230 31.55 24.33 3.35
#